data_AF-A0A6J5CPR4-F1
#
_entry.id   AF-A0A6J5CPR4-F1
#
_cell.length_a   1.000
_cell.length_b   1.000
_cell.length_c   1.000
_cell.angle_alpha   90.00
_cell.angle_beta   90.00
_cell.angle_gamma   90.00
#
_symmetry.space_group_name_H-M   'P 1'
#
loop_
_entity.id
_entity.type
_entity.pdbx_description
1 polymer ?
#
loop_
_entity_poly.entity_id
_entity_poly.type
_entity_poly.pdbx_seq_one_letter_code
_entity_poly.pdbx_strand_id
1 'polypeptide(L)'
;MNNLAKNLLEHTAVLLVPTMISCAATAADARRDPTAVLSSLADRIYVLGETTGKVDDMVAAEANAAEEVRQYVAGGSTDGLLAKEKGKQSPLAAAAYMGYPNVVAALLTSSLVRAHINDADEMGVTPWIAANLSMRQSLWACNPAVVDNPFKFVPMLVTQPYYISNPTPPYKKTRELLEEAGASSDMATAKEVWLANCKNQTEETKTKVQASTEVQKTVQELGAADLTSLMIKLRKTAAQAQQKQ
;
A
#
# COMPACT_ATOMS: atom_id res chain seq x y z
N MET A 1 85.81 -19.39 -37.94
CA MET A 1 85.58 -20.67 -38.63
C MET A 1 84.08 -20.97 -38.59
N ASN A 2 83.48 -21.12 -39.78
CA ASN A 2 82.29 -21.91 -40.14
C ASN A 2 81.00 -21.70 -39.32
N ASN A 3 80.01 -21.01 -39.91
CA ASN A 3 78.93 -21.59 -40.73
C ASN A 3 77.78 -22.14 -39.87
N LEU A 4 76.61 -21.50 -39.93
CA LEU A 4 75.46 -21.99 -40.70
C LEU A 4 74.19 -21.23 -40.31
N ALA A 5 73.80 -20.32 -41.21
CA ALA A 5 72.41 -19.94 -41.38
C ALA A 5 71.66 -21.11 -42.04
N LYS A 6 70.50 -21.48 -41.52
CA LYS A 6 69.40 -22.04 -42.31
C LYS A 6 68.07 -21.80 -41.58
N ASN A 7 67.34 -20.82 -42.13
CA ASN A 7 65.92 -20.64 -41.96
C ASN A 7 65.18 -21.91 -42.39
N LEU A 8 64.20 -22.34 -41.60
CA LEU A 8 63.01 -23.02 -42.11
C LEU A 8 61.78 -22.41 -41.45
N LEU A 9 60.88 -21.95 -42.31
CA LEU A 9 59.54 -21.46 -42.00
C LEU A 9 58.67 -22.58 -41.45
N GLU A 10 57.91 -22.31 -40.38
CA GLU A 10 56.51 -22.72 -40.27
C GLU A 10 55.73 -21.62 -39.52
N HIS A 11 54.92 -20.87 -40.26
CA HIS A 11 53.91 -19.96 -39.69
C HIS A 11 52.63 -20.74 -39.47
N THR A 12 52.40 -21.20 -38.23
CA THR A 12 51.06 -21.57 -37.75
C THR A 12 50.39 -20.33 -37.19
N ALA A 13 49.55 -19.68 -38.01
CA ALA A 13 48.64 -18.64 -37.57
C ALA A 13 47.52 -19.28 -36.73
N VAL A 14 47.66 -19.25 -35.41
CA VAL A 14 46.57 -19.57 -34.49
C VAL A 14 45.61 -18.38 -34.47
N LEU A 15 44.50 -18.52 -35.19
CA LEU A 15 43.34 -17.63 -35.04
C LEU A 15 42.74 -17.85 -33.65
N LEU A 16 43.14 -17.02 -32.69
CA LEU A 16 42.43 -16.84 -31.43
C LEU A 16 41.12 -16.12 -31.75
N VAL A 17 40.04 -16.90 -31.86
CA VAL A 17 38.67 -16.37 -31.83
C VAL A 17 38.40 -15.97 -30.38
N PRO A 18 38.20 -14.68 -30.05
CA PRO A 18 37.73 -14.32 -28.74
C PRO A 18 36.25 -14.70 -28.69
N THR A 19 35.95 -15.82 -28.01
CA THR A 19 34.61 -16.12 -27.53
C THR A 19 34.23 -15.03 -26.53
N MET A 20 33.59 -13.98 -27.04
CA MET A 20 32.79 -13.07 -26.24
C MET A 20 31.68 -13.91 -25.61
N ILE A 21 31.93 -14.44 -24.42
CA ILE A 21 30.88 -14.91 -23.52
C ILE A 21 30.11 -13.66 -23.13
N SER A 22 29.14 -13.30 -23.96
CA SER A 22 28.08 -12.39 -23.57
C SER A 22 27.30 -13.14 -22.51
N CYS A 23 27.65 -12.93 -21.24
CA CYS A 23 26.70 -13.11 -20.14
C CYS A 23 25.58 -12.10 -20.41
N ALA A 24 24.62 -12.49 -21.24
CA ALA A 24 23.27 -11.98 -21.12
C ALA A 24 22.81 -12.44 -19.73
N ALA A 25 23.06 -11.60 -18.73
CA ALA A 25 22.33 -11.65 -17.48
C ALA A 25 20.89 -11.25 -17.82
N THR A 26 20.13 -12.18 -18.42
CA THR A 26 18.68 -12.17 -18.26
C THR A 26 18.42 -12.68 -16.86
N ALA A 27 18.74 -11.87 -15.86
CA ALA A 27 17.85 -11.80 -14.72
C ALA A 27 16.53 -11.30 -15.33
N ALA A 28 15.69 -12.24 -15.76
CA ALA A 28 14.27 -11.97 -15.75
C ALA A 28 14.01 -11.58 -14.29
N ASP A 29 13.98 -10.28 -14.01
CA ASP A 29 13.54 -9.76 -12.73
C ASP A 29 12.22 -10.46 -12.48
N ALA A 30 12.21 -11.41 -11.55
CA ALA A 30 11.03 -12.18 -11.25
C ALA A 30 9.99 -11.14 -10.84
N ARG A 31 8.94 -10.99 -11.65
CA ARG A 31 7.92 -9.97 -11.44
C ARG A 31 7.45 -10.10 -10.00
N ARG A 32 7.58 -9.01 -9.24
CA ARG A 32 7.34 -9.06 -7.79
C ARG A 32 5.87 -9.38 -7.53
N ASP A 33 5.65 -10.30 -6.61
CA ASP A 33 4.32 -10.66 -6.14
C ASP A 33 3.56 -9.39 -5.66
N PRO A 34 2.26 -9.24 -5.97
CA PRO A 34 1.48 -8.06 -5.56
C PRO A 34 1.52 -7.78 -4.05
N THR A 35 1.57 -8.81 -3.20
CA THR A 35 1.69 -8.64 -1.75
C THR A 35 3.03 -8.01 -1.38
N ALA A 36 4.12 -8.49 -1.99
CA ALA A 36 5.46 -7.92 -1.77
C ALA A 36 5.55 -6.46 -2.26
N VAL A 37 4.90 -6.15 -3.39
CA VAL A 37 4.79 -4.78 -3.91
C VAL A 37 4.05 -3.89 -2.91
N LEU A 38 2.91 -4.34 -2.38
CA LEU A 38 2.13 -3.61 -1.37
C LEU A 38 2.89 -3.35 -0.08
N SER A 39 3.61 -4.36 0.45
CA SER A 39 4.45 -4.19 1.63
C SER A 39 5.55 -3.15 1.38
N SER A 40 6.25 -3.26 0.23
CA SER A 40 7.29 -2.30 -0.15
C SER A 40 6.75 -0.88 -0.32
N LEU A 41 5.54 -0.74 -0.87
CA LEU A 41 4.87 0.55 -1.02
C LEU A 41 4.53 1.17 0.34
N ALA A 42 4.00 0.38 1.28
CA ALA A 42 3.69 0.87 2.62
C ALA A 42 4.94 1.40 3.34
N ASP A 43 6.05 0.65 3.26
CA ASP A 43 7.34 1.08 3.80
C ASP A 43 7.84 2.36 3.10
N ARG A 44 7.70 2.43 1.78
CA ARG A 44 8.12 3.61 1.00
C ARG A 44 7.32 4.85 1.36
N ILE A 45 6.00 4.75 1.49
CA ILE A 45 5.14 5.88 1.88
C ILE A 45 5.47 6.32 3.30
N TYR A 46 5.76 5.40 4.22
CA TYR A 46 6.25 5.72 5.55
C TYR A 46 7.56 6.52 5.52
N VAL A 47 8.59 6.02 4.81
CA VAL A 47 9.88 6.70 4.68
C VAL A 47 9.71 8.10 4.07
N LEU A 48 8.90 8.23 3.02
CA LEU A 48 8.60 9.53 2.41
C LEU A 48 7.88 10.47 3.39
N GLY A 49 6.99 9.93 4.22
CA GLY A 49 6.31 10.67 5.27
C GLY A 49 7.25 11.21 6.34
N GLU A 50 8.23 10.41 6.76
CA GLU A 50 9.23 10.85 7.75
C GLU A 50 10.27 11.81 7.18
N THR A 51 10.61 11.69 5.89
CA THR A 51 11.73 12.43 5.29
C THR A 51 11.30 13.70 4.58
N THR A 52 10.44 13.59 3.56
CA THR A 52 10.05 14.74 2.73
C THR A 52 8.67 15.28 3.08
N GLY A 53 7.76 14.41 3.52
CA GLY A 53 6.35 14.71 3.75
C GLY A 53 5.60 15.14 2.48
N LYS A 54 6.21 15.06 1.30
CA LYS A 54 5.64 15.55 0.04
C LYS A 54 4.66 14.53 -0.51
N VAL A 55 3.42 14.97 -0.70
CA VAL A 55 2.35 14.14 -1.26
C VAL A 55 2.67 13.66 -2.68
N ASP A 56 3.30 14.49 -3.51
CA ASP A 56 3.66 14.14 -4.89
C ASP A 56 4.63 12.95 -4.93
N ASP A 57 5.59 12.87 -4.00
CA ASP A 57 6.54 11.75 -3.92
C ASP A 57 5.81 10.45 -3.52
N MET A 58 4.84 10.54 -2.61
CA MET A 58 4.04 9.39 -2.15
C MET A 58 3.11 8.88 -3.26
N VAL A 59 2.48 9.79 -4.00
CA VAL A 59 1.64 9.46 -5.17
C VAL A 59 2.49 8.83 -6.28
N ALA A 60 3.68 9.36 -6.55
CA ALA A 60 4.61 8.76 -7.50
C ALA A 60 5.05 7.35 -7.08
N ALA A 61 5.29 7.13 -5.78
CA ALA A 61 5.62 5.80 -5.25
C ALA A 61 4.47 4.80 -5.48
N GLU A 62 3.22 5.22 -5.24
CA GLU A 62 2.05 4.39 -5.51
C GLU A 62 1.87 4.09 -7.00
N ALA A 63 2.07 5.08 -7.87
CA ALA A 63 1.99 4.90 -9.32
C ALA A 63 3.02 3.89 -9.84
N ASN A 64 4.24 3.91 -9.30
CA ASN A 64 5.29 2.95 -9.62
C ASN A 64 4.92 1.53 -9.14
N ALA A 65 4.41 1.40 -7.91
CA ALA A 65 3.92 0.13 -7.39
C ALA A 65 2.77 -0.45 -8.25
N ALA A 66 1.85 0.42 -8.69
CA ALA A 66 0.77 0.02 -9.60
C ALA A 66 1.29 -0.48 -10.96
N GLU A 67 2.39 0.09 -11.46
CA GLU A 67 3.03 -0.39 -12.69
C GLU A 67 3.62 -1.78 -12.54
N GLU A 68 4.30 -2.04 -11.42
CA GLU A 68 4.82 -3.39 -11.13
C GLU A 68 3.69 -4.43 -11.05
N VAL A 69 2.54 -4.07 -10.46
CA VAL A 69 1.36 -4.94 -10.43
C VAL A 69 0.79 -5.17 -11.84
N ARG A 70 0.70 -4.13 -12.68
CA ARG A 70 0.27 -4.30 -14.09
C ARG A 70 1.19 -5.24 -14.85
N GLN A 71 2.51 -5.12 -14.64
CA GLN A 71 3.48 -6.01 -15.25
C GLN A 71 3.31 -7.45 -14.77
N TYR A 72 3.07 -7.67 -13.47
CA TYR A 72 2.76 -8.99 -12.92
C TYR A 72 1.53 -9.61 -13.59
N VAL A 73 0.42 -8.86 -13.67
CA VAL A 73 -0.83 -9.31 -14.32
C VAL A 73 -0.60 -9.62 -15.81
N ALA A 74 0.06 -8.72 -16.55
CA ALA A 74 0.34 -8.91 -17.97
C ALA A 74 1.28 -10.08 -18.25
N GLY A 75 2.08 -10.47 -17.26
CA GLY A 75 2.95 -11.65 -17.31
C GLY A 75 2.20 -12.99 -17.30
N GLY A 76 0.89 -12.99 -17.03
CA GLY A 76 0.05 -14.19 -16.96
C GLY A 76 0.18 -14.98 -15.65
N SER A 77 0.96 -14.49 -14.68
CA SER A 77 1.08 -15.10 -13.36
C SER A 77 -0.17 -14.84 -12.53
N THR A 78 -0.72 -15.89 -11.91
CA THR A 78 -1.95 -15.81 -11.11
C THR A 78 -1.75 -16.10 -9.63
N ASP A 79 -0.68 -16.82 -9.27
CA ASP A 79 -0.45 -17.34 -7.92
C ASP A 79 -0.52 -16.26 -6.83
N GLY A 80 -0.02 -15.07 -7.14
CA GLY A 80 0.01 -13.93 -6.23
C GLY A 80 -1.25 -13.08 -6.19
N LEU A 81 -2.17 -13.23 -7.14
CA LEU A 81 -3.31 -12.31 -7.29
C LEU A 81 -4.40 -12.52 -6.24
N LEU A 82 -4.52 -13.74 -5.72
CA LEU A 82 -5.50 -14.11 -4.69
C LEU A 82 -4.84 -14.58 -3.39
N ALA A 83 -3.51 -14.59 -3.32
CA ALA A 83 -2.76 -15.05 -2.15
C ALA A 83 -3.09 -14.18 -0.93
N LYS A 84 -3.53 -14.82 0.16
CA LYS A 84 -3.85 -14.10 1.40
C LYS A 84 -2.59 -13.90 2.24
N GLU A 85 -2.25 -12.66 2.59
CA GLU A 85 -1.11 -12.40 3.49
C GLU A 85 -1.37 -13.03 4.86
N LYS A 86 -0.61 -14.07 5.22
CA LYS A 86 -0.77 -14.83 6.48
C LYS A 86 -2.23 -15.26 6.73
N GLY A 87 -2.95 -15.58 5.66
CA GLY A 87 -4.36 -15.99 5.71
C GLY A 87 -5.38 -14.85 5.82
N LYS A 88 -4.96 -13.58 5.94
CA LYS A 88 -5.85 -12.47 6.27
C LYS A 88 -6.52 -11.84 5.05
N GLN A 89 -5.77 -11.18 4.16
CA GLN A 89 -6.37 -10.38 3.08
C GLN A 89 -5.73 -10.72 1.72
N SER A 90 -6.56 -10.77 0.68
CA SER A 90 -6.07 -10.78 -0.71
C SER A 90 -5.37 -9.45 -1.03
N PRO A 91 -4.52 -9.37 -2.08
CA PRO A 91 -3.88 -8.12 -2.46
C PRO A 91 -4.88 -7.01 -2.75
N LEU A 92 -6.04 -7.33 -3.34
CA LEU A 92 -7.10 -6.35 -3.59
C LEU A 92 -7.68 -5.79 -2.29
N ALA A 93 -7.97 -6.67 -1.31
CA ALA A 93 -8.47 -6.25 0.00
C ALA A 93 -7.42 -5.44 0.77
N ALA A 94 -6.14 -5.83 0.71
CA ALA A 94 -5.05 -5.09 1.36
C ALA A 94 -4.83 -3.71 0.73
N ALA A 95 -4.82 -3.62 -0.61
CA ALA A 95 -4.75 -2.34 -1.32
C ALA A 95 -5.94 -1.42 -0.98
N ALA A 96 -7.14 -1.99 -0.87
CA ALA A 96 -8.35 -1.27 -0.49
C ALA A 96 -8.30 -0.78 0.98
N TYR A 97 -7.86 -1.65 1.89
CA TYR A 97 -7.65 -1.32 3.31
C TYR A 97 -6.64 -0.20 3.51
N MET A 98 -5.58 -0.19 2.70
CA MET A 98 -4.55 0.85 2.72
C MET A 98 -4.95 2.11 1.95
N GLY A 99 -6.01 2.05 1.12
CA GLY A 99 -6.48 3.19 0.32
C GLY A 99 -5.54 3.55 -0.82
N TYR A 100 -5.01 2.55 -1.54
CA TYR A 100 -4.13 2.71 -2.70
C TYR A 100 -4.90 2.57 -4.03
N PRO A 101 -5.57 3.62 -4.53
CA PRO A 101 -6.44 3.53 -5.70
C PRO A 101 -5.71 3.10 -6.99
N ASN A 102 -4.45 3.50 -7.20
CA ASN A 102 -3.70 3.12 -8.39
C ASN A 102 -3.38 1.62 -8.40
N VAL A 103 -3.05 1.06 -7.23
CA VAL A 103 -2.81 -0.38 -7.09
C VAL A 103 -4.11 -1.16 -7.23
N VAL A 104 -5.21 -0.67 -6.67
CA VAL A 104 -6.54 -1.26 -6.86
C VAL A 104 -6.91 -1.28 -8.35
N ALA A 105 -6.76 -0.17 -9.07
CA ALA A 105 -7.00 -0.12 -10.51
C ALA A 105 -6.12 -1.11 -11.29
N ALA A 106 -4.84 -1.23 -10.92
CA ALA A 106 -3.92 -2.19 -11.54
C ALA A 106 -4.35 -3.65 -11.32
N LEU A 107 -4.72 -4.02 -10.09
CA LEU A 107 -5.20 -5.37 -9.76
C LEU A 107 -6.49 -5.71 -10.52
N LEU A 108 -7.42 -4.75 -10.63
CA LEU A 108 -8.69 -4.92 -11.33
C LEU A 108 -8.56 -5.09 -12.86
N THR A 109 -7.36 -4.93 -13.44
CA THR A 109 -7.11 -5.32 -14.85
C THR A 109 -7.14 -6.83 -15.06
N SER A 110 -6.95 -7.62 -14.00
CA SER A 110 -7.04 -9.08 -14.06
C SER A 110 -8.49 -9.55 -13.97
N SER A 111 -8.92 -10.36 -14.94
CA SER A 111 -10.24 -11.00 -14.90
C SER A 111 -10.40 -11.93 -13.70
N LEU A 112 -9.32 -12.60 -13.25
CA LEU A 112 -9.32 -13.42 -12.05
C LEU A 112 -9.62 -12.58 -10.81
N VAL A 113 -8.94 -11.44 -10.64
CA VAL A 113 -9.20 -10.55 -9.50
C VAL A 113 -10.64 -10.03 -9.52
N ARG A 114 -11.16 -9.65 -10.70
CA ARG A 114 -12.56 -9.20 -10.84
C ARG A 114 -13.57 -10.28 -10.48
N ALA A 115 -13.31 -11.54 -10.83
CA ALA A 115 -14.17 -12.66 -10.47
C ALA A 115 -14.26 -12.87 -8.95
N HIS A 116 -13.22 -12.47 -8.21
CA HIS A 116 -13.09 -12.58 -6.75
C HIS A 116 -13.23 -11.22 -6.03
N ILE A 117 -13.83 -10.22 -6.68
CA ILE A 117 -13.92 -8.84 -6.15
C ILE A 117 -14.70 -8.74 -4.82
N ASN A 118 -15.58 -9.72 -4.58
CA ASN A 118 -16.43 -9.79 -3.38
C ASN A 118 -15.97 -10.85 -2.38
N ASP A 119 -14.79 -11.46 -2.57
CA ASP A 119 -14.25 -12.42 -1.62
C ASP A 119 -13.98 -11.72 -0.28
N ALA A 120 -14.60 -12.22 0.78
CA ALA A 120 -14.41 -11.73 2.13
C ALA A 120 -13.26 -12.46 2.84
N ASP A 121 -12.62 -11.78 3.80
CA ASP A 121 -11.77 -12.43 4.78
C ASP A 121 -12.57 -13.15 5.87
N GLU A 122 -11.87 -13.75 6.83
CA GLU A 122 -12.48 -14.48 7.95
C GLU A 122 -13.37 -13.61 8.86
N MET A 123 -13.25 -12.28 8.76
CA MET A 123 -14.06 -11.31 9.50
C MET A 123 -15.23 -10.76 8.66
N GLY A 124 -15.47 -11.30 7.46
CA GLY A 124 -16.51 -10.82 6.56
C GLY A 124 -16.13 -9.53 5.80
N VAL A 125 -14.85 -9.14 5.81
CA VAL A 125 -14.39 -7.90 5.17
C VAL A 125 -14.09 -8.16 3.69
N THR A 126 -14.93 -7.64 2.80
CA THR A 126 -14.65 -7.55 1.37
C THR A 126 -13.72 -6.37 1.07
N PRO A 127 -13.10 -6.29 -0.12
CA PRO A 127 -12.34 -5.11 -0.54
C PRO A 127 -13.14 -3.80 -0.44
N TRP A 128 -14.42 -3.81 -0.82
CA TRP A 128 -15.28 -2.63 -0.73
C TRP A 128 -15.51 -2.20 0.73
N ILE A 129 -15.76 -3.16 1.63
CA ILE A 129 -15.88 -2.88 3.06
C ILE A 129 -14.55 -2.32 3.59
N ALA A 130 -13.41 -2.93 3.25
CA ALA A 130 -12.08 -2.48 3.68
C ALA A 130 -11.80 -1.01 3.33
N ALA A 131 -12.17 -0.59 2.12
CA ALA A 131 -12.06 0.81 1.69
C ALA A 131 -12.94 1.75 2.54
N ASN A 132 -14.14 1.31 2.91
CA ASN A 132 -15.07 2.09 3.74
C ASN A 132 -14.59 2.26 5.18
N LEU A 133 -13.74 1.37 5.70
CA LEU A 133 -13.20 1.53 7.06
C LEU A 133 -12.22 2.72 7.17
N SER A 134 -11.57 3.12 6.05
CA SER A 134 -10.60 4.23 5.99
C SER A 134 -9.58 4.21 7.12
N MET A 135 -9.04 3.03 7.43
CA MET A 135 -8.31 2.78 8.67
C MET A 135 -7.10 3.68 8.87
N ARG A 136 -6.44 4.13 7.79
CA ARG A 136 -5.31 5.06 7.89
C ARG A 136 -5.71 6.47 8.31
N GLN A 137 -6.99 6.81 8.29
CA GLN A 137 -7.56 8.08 8.78
C GLN A 137 -8.45 7.90 10.02
N SER A 138 -8.99 6.71 10.25
CA SER A 138 -9.96 6.45 11.32
C SER A 138 -9.41 5.64 12.51
N LEU A 139 -8.17 5.10 12.44
CA LEU A 139 -7.70 4.13 13.44
C LEU A 139 -7.69 4.68 14.86
N TRP A 140 -7.42 5.96 15.09
CA TRP A 140 -7.45 6.52 16.45
C TRP A 140 -8.88 6.80 16.97
N ALA A 141 -9.88 6.93 16.09
CA ALA A 141 -11.29 6.90 16.51
C ALA A 141 -11.77 5.45 16.75
N CYS A 142 -11.27 4.52 15.94
CA CYS A 142 -11.55 3.09 16.03
C CYS A 142 -10.88 2.42 17.24
N ASN A 143 -9.67 2.82 17.59
CA ASN A 143 -8.90 2.33 18.73
C ASN A 143 -8.04 3.47 19.31
N PRO A 144 -8.61 4.28 20.22
CA PRO A 144 -7.91 5.43 20.80
C PRO A 144 -6.57 5.10 21.45
N ALA A 145 -6.41 3.89 22.00
CA ALA A 145 -5.16 3.45 22.62
C ALA A 145 -3.97 3.35 21.64
N VAL A 146 -4.20 3.47 20.32
CA VAL A 146 -3.12 3.52 19.33
C VAL A 146 -2.22 4.74 19.53
N VAL A 147 -2.76 5.86 20.04
CA VAL A 147 -2.02 7.11 20.22
C VAL A 147 -0.96 7.01 21.31
N ASP A 148 -1.15 6.08 22.24
CA ASP A 148 -0.21 5.82 23.35
C ASP A 148 0.97 4.92 22.91
N ASN A 149 0.89 4.30 21.73
CA ASN A 149 1.95 3.47 21.19
C ASN A 149 2.68 4.20 20.05
N PRO A 150 3.87 4.77 20.28
CA PRO A 150 4.59 5.53 19.26
C PRO A 150 4.94 4.70 18.02
N PHE A 151 5.20 3.39 18.16
CA PHE A 151 5.50 2.49 17.04
C PHE A 151 4.28 2.22 16.14
N LYS A 152 3.06 2.53 16.60
CA LYS A 152 1.84 2.48 15.78
C LYS A 152 1.40 3.86 15.35
N PHE A 153 1.45 4.83 16.26
CA PHE A 153 0.98 6.19 16.02
C PHE A 153 1.85 6.95 15.03
N VAL A 154 3.18 6.96 15.21
CA VAL A 154 4.08 7.76 14.38
C VAL A 154 4.01 7.35 12.91
N PRO A 155 4.11 6.05 12.54
CA PRO A 155 3.97 5.65 11.14
C PRO A 155 2.62 6.02 10.50
N MET A 156 1.54 6.08 11.29
CA MET A 156 0.26 6.58 10.77
C MET A 156 0.21 8.09 10.63
N LEU A 157 0.78 8.82 11.59
CA LEU A 157 0.79 10.27 11.59
C LEU A 157 1.58 10.83 10.42
N VAL A 158 2.80 10.33 10.20
CA VAL A 158 3.69 10.83 9.14
C VAL A 158 3.20 10.50 7.73
N THR A 159 2.30 9.52 7.61
CA THR A 159 1.68 9.17 6.32
C THR A 159 0.37 9.91 6.05
N GLN A 160 -0.13 10.73 6.98
CA GLN A 160 -1.36 11.53 6.78
C GLN A 160 -1.36 12.41 5.52
N PRO A 161 -0.26 13.05 5.11
CA PRO A 161 -0.24 13.87 3.89
C PRO A 161 -0.76 13.12 2.65
N TYR A 162 -0.48 11.82 2.53
CA TYR A 162 -1.02 11.00 1.45
C TYR A 162 -2.55 10.95 1.45
N TYR A 163 -3.19 10.88 2.62
CA TYR A 163 -4.65 10.70 2.71
C TYR A 163 -5.45 12.00 2.67
N ILE A 164 -4.86 13.11 3.14
CA ILE A 164 -5.61 14.37 3.35
C ILE A 164 -5.27 15.47 2.35
N SER A 165 -4.11 15.41 1.70
CA SER A 165 -3.63 16.50 0.83
C SER A 165 -3.94 16.28 -0.66
N ASN A 166 -4.51 15.12 -1.02
CA ASN A 166 -4.87 14.79 -2.39
C ASN A 166 -6.20 15.46 -2.79
N PRO A 167 -6.30 16.09 -3.99
CA PRO A 167 -7.55 16.67 -4.48
C PRO A 167 -8.70 15.66 -4.55
N THR A 168 -8.38 14.39 -4.84
CA THR A 168 -9.30 13.27 -4.71
C THR A 168 -8.83 12.39 -3.54
N PRO A 169 -9.58 12.29 -2.43
CA PRO A 169 -9.19 11.47 -1.30
C PRO A 169 -8.96 9.99 -1.70
N PRO A 170 -7.81 9.36 -1.36
CA PRO A 170 -7.46 8.04 -1.88
C PRO A 170 -8.47 6.94 -1.56
N TYR A 171 -9.03 6.93 -0.34
CA TYR A 171 -10.05 5.97 0.05
C TYR A 171 -11.37 6.14 -0.71
N LYS A 172 -11.76 7.39 -1.00
CA LYS A 172 -12.94 7.65 -1.82
C LYS A 172 -12.73 7.10 -3.22
N LYS A 173 -11.59 7.41 -3.86
CA LYS A 173 -11.30 6.90 -5.20
C LYS A 173 -11.19 5.37 -5.23
N THR A 174 -10.62 4.79 -4.18
CA THR A 174 -10.52 3.34 -4.03
C THR A 174 -11.91 2.68 -3.98
N ARG A 175 -12.83 3.24 -3.19
CA ARG A 175 -14.23 2.78 -3.13
C ARG A 175 -14.91 2.88 -4.48
N GLU A 176 -14.79 4.04 -5.15
CA GLU A 176 -15.37 4.28 -6.48
C GLU A 176 -14.85 3.28 -7.53
N LEU A 177 -13.53 3.00 -7.55
CA LEU A 177 -12.96 2.02 -8.47
C LEU A 177 -13.51 0.59 -8.26
N LEU A 178 -13.74 0.21 -7.00
CA LEU A 178 -14.34 -1.08 -6.68
C LEU A 178 -15.81 -1.14 -7.13
N GLU A 179 -16.57 -0.07 -6.89
CA GLU A 179 -17.96 0.06 -7.36
C GLU A 179 -18.07 0.01 -8.88
N GLU A 180 -17.23 0.79 -9.58
CA GLU A 180 -17.11 0.81 -11.05
C GLU A 180 -16.77 -0.59 -11.61
N ALA A 181 -15.99 -1.38 -10.87
CA ALA A 181 -15.62 -2.74 -11.26
C ALA A 181 -16.68 -3.81 -10.95
N GLY A 182 -17.73 -3.48 -10.20
CA GLY A 182 -18.86 -4.35 -9.87
C GLY A 182 -18.84 -4.94 -8.45
N ALA A 183 -18.08 -4.34 -7.52
CA ALA A 183 -18.11 -4.75 -6.11
C ALA A 183 -19.47 -4.45 -5.47
N SER A 184 -19.94 -5.33 -4.59
CA SER A 184 -21.19 -5.15 -3.86
C SER A 184 -21.03 -4.11 -2.74
N SER A 185 -21.90 -3.10 -2.76
CA SER A 185 -21.93 -2.04 -1.74
C SER A 185 -22.79 -2.43 -0.53
N ASP A 186 -22.22 -3.21 0.40
CA ASP A 186 -22.90 -3.60 1.65
C ASP A 186 -22.56 -2.64 2.80
N MET A 187 -23.27 -1.51 2.86
CA MET A 187 -23.07 -0.51 3.91
C MET A 187 -23.49 -1.01 5.31
N ALA A 188 -24.46 -1.93 5.38
CA ALA A 188 -24.91 -2.50 6.65
C ALA A 188 -23.79 -3.34 7.27
N THR A 189 -23.20 -4.26 6.49
CA THR A 189 -22.06 -5.05 6.95
C THR A 189 -20.83 -4.17 7.20
N ALA A 190 -20.56 -3.14 6.39
CA ALA A 190 -19.44 -2.23 6.66
C ALA A 190 -19.55 -1.55 8.04
N LYS A 191 -20.76 -1.14 8.41
CA LYS A 191 -21.07 -0.56 9.72
C LYS A 191 -20.88 -1.58 10.85
N GLU A 192 -21.44 -2.77 10.69
CA GLU A 192 -21.33 -3.86 11.68
C GLU A 192 -19.86 -4.25 11.91
N VAL A 193 -19.10 -4.42 10.83
CA VAL A 193 -17.65 -4.70 10.87
C VAL A 193 -16.92 -3.62 11.66
N TRP A 194 -17.18 -2.34 11.37
CA TRP A 194 -16.51 -1.25 12.06
C TRP A 194 -16.84 -1.27 13.57
N LEU A 195 -18.12 -1.36 13.92
CA LEU A 195 -18.57 -1.38 15.32
C LEU A 195 -18.05 -2.60 16.10
N ALA A 196 -17.96 -3.77 15.46
CA ALA A 196 -17.49 -5.00 16.09
C ALA A 196 -15.97 -5.06 16.28
N ASN A 197 -15.20 -4.50 15.35
CA ASN A 197 -13.74 -4.64 15.34
C ASN A 197 -13.00 -3.46 15.99
N CYS A 198 -13.64 -2.28 16.06
CA CYS A 198 -13.07 -1.11 16.73
C CYS A 198 -13.18 -1.24 18.26
N LYS A 199 -12.09 -0.95 18.97
CA LYS A 199 -11.93 -1.20 20.41
C LYS A 199 -11.88 0.11 21.18
N ASN A 200 -12.43 0.12 22.40
CA ASN A 200 -12.35 1.27 23.31
C ASN A 200 -12.89 2.58 22.72
N GLN A 201 -13.88 2.49 21.81
CA GLN A 201 -14.55 3.64 21.23
C GLN A 201 -15.39 4.36 22.31
N THR A 202 -15.54 5.68 22.18
CA THR A 202 -16.50 6.42 23.01
C THR A 202 -17.94 6.08 22.59
N GLU A 203 -18.89 6.25 23.51
CA GLU A 203 -20.32 6.04 23.19
C GLU A 203 -20.83 7.02 22.12
N GLU A 204 -20.27 8.23 22.07
CA GLU A 204 -20.57 9.20 21.02
C GLU A 204 -20.12 8.70 19.64
N THR A 205 -18.90 8.18 19.54
CA THR A 205 -18.36 7.61 18.30
C THR A 205 -19.22 6.42 17.83
N LYS A 206 -19.56 5.49 18.73
CA LYS A 206 -20.45 4.36 18.42
C LYS A 206 -21.80 4.83 17.90
N THR A 207 -22.41 5.82 18.57
CA THR A 207 -23.72 6.37 18.19
C THR A 207 -23.67 7.00 16.79
N LYS A 208 -22.63 7.79 16.49
CA LYS A 208 -22.42 8.41 15.17
C LYS A 208 -22.27 7.37 14.07
N VAL A 209 -21.49 6.31 14.28
CA VAL A 209 -21.34 5.25 13.29
C VAL A 209 -22.61 4.42 13.14
N GLN A 210 -23.31 4.10 14.24
CA GLN A 210 -24.58 3.39 14.21
C GLN A 210 -25.63 4.14 13.35
N ALA A 211 -25.71 5.46 13.52
CA ALA A 211 -26.62 6.33 12.77
C ALA A 211 -26.15 6.67 11.34
N SER A 212 -24.93 6.30 10.96
CA SER A 212 -24.35 6.68 9.66
C SER A 212 -25.03 5.98 8.48
N THR A 213 -25.26 6.72 7.41
CA THR A 213 -25.61 6.18 6.09
C THR A 213 -24.40 6.06 5.16
N GLU A 214 -23.28 6.69 5.51
CA GLU A 214 -22.03 6.74 4.74
C GLU A 214 -20.86 6.49 5.70
N VAL A 215 -20.59 5.22 6.01
CA VAL A 215 -19.62 4.83 7.03
C VAL A 215 -18.26 5.46 6.77
N GLN A 216 -17.78 5.42 5.51
CA GLN A 216 -16.48 5.98 5.12
C GLN A 216 -16.34 7.45 5.50
N LYS A 217 -17.33 8.27 5.15
CA LYS A 217 -17.31 9.70 5.46
C LYS A 217 -17.37 9.93 6.97
N THR A 218 -18.27 9.24 7.66
CA THR A 218 -18.43 9.39 9.12
C THR A 218 -17.14 9.06 9.88
N VAL A 219 -16.48 7.95 9.54
CA VAL A 219 -15.26 7.52 10.25
C VAL A 219 -14.05 8.39 9.91
N GLN A 220 -13.99 8.97 8.71
CA GLN A 220 -12.98 9.97 8.34
C GLN A 220 -13.18 11.29 9.11
N GLU A 221 -14.42 11.75 9.27
CA GLU A 221 -14.73 12.97 10.04
C GLU A 221 -14.41 12.78 11.54
N LEU A 222 -14.80 11.64 12.11
CA LEU A 222 -14.42 11.25 13.48
C LEU A 222 -12.90 11.23 13.66
N GLY A 223 -12.19 10.58 12.72
CA GLY A 223 -10.74 10.55 12.71
C GLY A 223 -10.12 11.95 12.64
N ALA A 224 -10.55 12.80 11.70
CA ALA A 224 -10.02 14.15 11.58
C ALA A 224 -10.23 14.99 12.86
N ALA A 225 -11.39 14.86 13.50
CA ALA A 225 -11.72 15.57 14.74
C ALA A 225 -10.82 15.11 15.92
N ASP A 226 -10.65 13.81 16.08
CA ASP A 226 -9.82 13.22 17.14
C ASP A 226 -8.34 13.59 16.97
N LEU A 227 -7.82 13.49 15.74
CA LEU A 227 -6.44 13.87 15.44
C LEU A 227 -6.20 15.36 15.68
N THR A 228 -7.13 16.22 15.24
CA THR A 228 -7.05 17.67 15.48
C THR A 228 -6.99 17.98 16.97
N SER A 229 -7.86 17.35 17.76
CA SER A 229 -7.90 17.51 19.21
C SER A 229 -6.60 17.05 19.88
N LEU A 230 -6.05 15.92 19.43
CA LEU A 230 -4.75 15.41 19.89
C LEU A 230 -3.62 16.40 19.57
N MET A 231 -3.54 16.91 18.35
CA MET A 231 -2.50 17.87 17.93
C MET A 231 -2.58 19.18 18.72
N ILE A 232 -3.78 19.67 19.01
CA ILE A 232 -3.98 20.84 19.89
C ILE A 232 -3.46 20.57 21.30
N LYS A 233 -3.77 19.40 21.87
CA LYS A 233 -3.31 18.99 23.20
C LYS A 233 -1.77 18.93 23.26
N LEU A 234 -1.15 18.25 22.29
CA LEU A 234 0.30 18.10 22.22
C LEU A 234 1.02 19.46 22.13
N ARG A 235 0.50 20.39 21.30
CA ARG A 235 1.05 21.76 21.19
C ARG A 235 0.96 22.52 22.51
N LYS A 236 -0.18 22.44 23.22
CA LYS A 236 -0.36 23.07 24.54
C LYS A 236 0.62 22.52 25.56
N THR A 237 0.77 21.18 25.62
CA THR A 237 1.72 20.53 26.53
C THR A 237 3.17 20.92 26.23
N ALA A 238 3.56 20.95 24.95
CA ALA A 238 4.90 21.39 24.56
C ALA A 238 5.18 22.85 24.95
N ALA A 239 4.24 23.76 24.72
CA ALA A 239 4.37 25.17 25.12
C ALA A 239 4.50 25.34 26.65
N GLN A 240 3.72 24.58 27.43
CA GLN A 240 3.81 24.60 28.90
C GLN A 240 5.13 24.02 29.42
N ALA A 241 5.71 23.02 28.75
CA ALA A 241 7.00 22.47 29.12
C ALA A 241 8.14 23.47 28.85
N GLN A 242 8.07 24.21 27.73
CA GLN A 242 9.04 25.26 27.39
C GLN A 242 9.00 26.45 28.34
N GLN A 243 7.84 26.80 28.90
CA GLN A 243 7.71 27.90 29.89
C GLN A 243 8.25 27.55 31.29
N LYS A 244 8.54 26.27 31.55
CA LYS A 244 9.07 25.78 32.83
C LYS A 244 10.58 25.51 32.81
N GLN A 245 11.22 25.71 31.66
CA GLN A 245 12.67 25.66 31.47
C GLN A 245 13.24 27.08 31.49
#